data_AF-A0A496UNC8-F1
#
_entry.id   AF-A0A496UNC8-F1
#
_cell.length_a   1.000
_cell.length_b   1.000
_cell.length_c   1.000
_cell.angle_alpha   90.00
_cell.angle_beta   90.00
_cell.angle_gamma   90.00
#
_symmetry.space_group_name_H-M   'P 1'
#
loop_
_entity.id
_entity.type
_entity.pdbx_description
1 polymer ?
#
loop_
_entity_poly.entity_id
_entity_poly.type
_entity_poly.pdbx_seq_one_letter_code
_entity_poly.pdbx_strand_id
1 'polypeptide(L)'
;MKLILLLALVPAAFGAGVVLTIDAPDTGISGLAFGSGSLWAVDGTTSYVYELDPSNGSVQSSFFFPYGVPSGMAISGASLHILRADAGTYYGYVYRYSTAGVYQSVYDSTC
;
A
#
# COMPACT_ATOMS: atom_id res chain seq x y z
N MET A 1 -42.00 -17.52 -42.72
CA MET A 1 -41.89 -16.93 -41.37
C MET A 1 -40.57 -17.38 -40.76
N LYS A 2 -39.66 -16.45 -40.50
CA LYS A 2 -38.35 -16.68 -39.90
C LYS A 2 -38.50 -16.79 -38.38
N LEU A 3 -37.91 -17.80 -37.76
CA LEU A 3 -37.71 -17.83 -36.31
C LEU A 3 -36.25 -18.23 -36.05
N ILE A 4 -35.41 -17.23 -35.77
CA ILE A 4 -34.02 -17.43 -35.34
C ILE A 4 -34.02 -17.28 -33.83
N LEU A 5 -33.77 -18.37 -33.12
CA LEU A 5 -33.64 -18.39 -31.66
C LEU A 5 -32.26 -17.85 -31.29
N LEU A 6 -32.18 -16.61 -30.81
CA LEU A 6 -30.96 -16.08 -30.19
C LEU A 6 -30.85 -16.64 -28.78
N LEU A 7 -30.03 -17.67 -28.60
CA LEU A 7 -29.59 -18.13 -27.28
C LEU A 7 -28.58 -17.10 -26.77
N ALA A 8 -29.03 -16.11 -26.01
CA ALA A 8 -28.14 -15.23 -25.28
C ALA A 8 -27.44 -16.05 -24.19
N LEU A 9 -26.19 -16.43 -24.42
CA LEU A 9 -25.29 -16.89 -23.37
C LEU A 9 -25.05 -15.69 -22.45
N VAL A 10 -25.85 -15.56 -21.39
CA VAL A 10 -25.55 -14.62 -20.31
C VAL A 10 -24.28 -15.13 -19.66
N PRO A 11 -23.13 -14.41 -19.73
CA PRO A 11 -22.00 -14.78 -18.93
C PRO A 11 -22.46 -14.63 -17.49
N ALA A 12 -22.57 -15.73 -16.76
CA ALA A 12 -22.67 -15.67 -15.32
C ALA A 12 -21.39 -14.94 -14.87
N ALA A 13 -21.51 -13.67 -14.51
CA ALA A 13 -20.45 -12.96 -13.84
C ALA A 13 -20.27 -13.66 -12.50
N PHE A 14 -19.37 -14.64 -12.45
CA PHE A 14 -18.86 -15.15 -11.19
C PHE A 14 -18.32 -13.93 -10.45
N GLY A 15 -18.92 -13.61 -9.30
CA GLY A 15 -18.42 -12.54 -8.46
C GLY A 15 -16.92 -12.75 -8.22
N ALA A 16 -16.13 -11.68 -8.30
CA ALA A 16 -14.69 -11.76 -8.15
C ALA A 16 -14.34 -12.47 -6.83
N GLY A 17 -13.63 -13.60 -6.92
CA GLY A 17 -13.09 -14.31 -5.76
C GLY A 17 -11.74 -13.74 -5.33
N VAL A 18 -11.32 -14.04 -4.10
CA VAL A 18 -9.95 -13.75 -3.65
C VAL A 18 -8.98 -14.57 -4.50
N VAL A 19 -8.10 -13.89 -5.24
CA VAL A 19 -7.10 -14.54 -6.11
C VAL A 19 -5.78 -14.82 -5.39
N LEU A 20 -5.47 -14.02 -4.36
CA LEU A 20 -4.26 -14.15 -3.56
C LEU A 20 -4.51 -13.55 -2.17
N THR A 21 -3.99 -14.22 -1.15
CA THR A 21 -3.88 -13.69 0.21
C THR A 21 -2.40 -13.67 0.56
N ILE A 22 -1.94 -12.53 1.06
CA ILE A 22 -0.56 -12.32 1.51
C ILE A 22 -0.63 -12.11 3.02
N ASP A 23 0.19 -12.87 3.76
CA ASP A 23 0.35 -12.65 5.19
C ASP A 23 0.97 -11.27 5.43
N ALA A 24 0.47 -10.58 6.45
CA ALA A 24 1.06 -9.32 6.87
C ALA A 24 2.52 -9.57 7.30
N PRO A 25 3.48 -8.72 6.87
CA PRO A 25 4.88 -8.92 7.22
C PRO A 25 5.16 -8.70 8.71
N ASP A 26 4.24 -8.03 9.42
CA ASP A 26 4.30 -7.77 10.87
C ASP A 26 2.88 -7.53 11.42
N THR A 27 2.78 -7.20 12.71
CA THR A 27 1.58 -7.28 13.54
C THR A 27 0.61 -6.10 13.42
N GLY A 28 1.05 -4.96 12.92
CA GLY A 28 0.37 -3.67 13.01
C GLY A 28 0.33 -2.88 11.71
N ILE A 29 0.17 -3.57 10.57
CA ILE A 29 0.14 -2.93 9.25
C ILE A 29 -1.01 -1.91 9.17
N SER A 30 -0.65 -0.63 9.02
CA SER A 30 -1.59 0.50 9.02
C SER A 30 -1.79 1.13 7.65
N GLY A 31 -0.85 0.93 6.72
CA GLY A 31 -0.87 1.57 5.41
C GLY A 31 -0.18 0.72 4.35
N LEU A 32 -0.74 0.77 3.14
CA LEU A 32 -0.26 0.05 1.97
C LEU A 32 -0.12 0.99 0.78
N ALA A 33 0.86 0.73 -0.08
CA ALA A 33 0.98 1.36 -1.39
C ALA A 33 1.47 0.35 -2.42
N PHE A 34 1.05 0.49 -3.68
CA PHE A 34 1.57 -0.32 -4.77
C PHE A 34 2.15 0.59 -5.84
N GLY A 35 3.34 0.26 -6.33
CA GLY A 35 4.01 1.07 -7.34
C GLY A 35 5.39 0.53 -7.67
N SER A 36 5.87 0.86 -8.86
CA SER A 36 7.20 0.45 -9.34
C SER A 36 7.45 -1.07 -9.29
N GLY A 37 6.39 -1.88 -9.36
CA GLY A 37 6.47 -3.35 -9.34
C GLY A 37 6.40 -4.00 -7.96
N SER A 38 6.36 -3.21 -6.88
CA SER A 38 6.39 -3.71 -5.50
C SER A 38 5.13 -3.33 -4.73
N LEU A 39 4.75 -4.18 -3.78
CA LEU A 39 3.80 -3.85 -2.73
C LEU A 39 4.58 -3.30 -1.53
N TRP A 40 4.16 -2.19 -0.97
CA TRP A 40 4.80 -1.58 0.19
C TRP A 40 3.82 -1.55 1.36
N ALA A 41 4.34 -1.80 2.57
CA ALA A 41 3.57 -1.73 3.81
C ALA A 41 4.29 -0.91 4.88
N VAL A 42 3.53 -0.22 5.72
CA VAL A 42 4.03 0.39 6.96
C VAL A 42 3.36 -0.23 8.16
N ASP A 43 4.15 -0.51 9.20
CA ASP A 43 3.68 -1.01 10.49
C ASP A 43 3.65 0.13 11.51
N GLY A 44 2.45 0.43 12.02
CA GLY A 44 2.26 1.49 13.02
C GLY A 44 2.67 1.09 14.44
N THR A 45 2.87 -0.20 14.70
CA THR A 45 3.26 -0.76 16.01
C THR A 45 4.79 -0.83 16.15
N THR A 46 5.48 -1.31 15.11
CA THR A 46 6.95 -1.47 15.11
C THR A 46 7.67 -0.33 14.39
N SER A 47 6.95 0.56 13.71
CA SER A 47 7.49 1.66 12.91
C SER A 47 8.43 1.19 11.79
N TYR A 48 8.19 0.00 11.24
CA TYR A 48 8.92 -0.49 10.08
C TYR A 48 8.17 -0.25 8.78
N VAL A 49 8.94 -0.03 7.72
CA VAL A 49 8.48 0.02 6.32
C VAL A 49 9.00 -1.23 5.64
N TYR A 50 8.14 -1.89 4.87
CA TYR A 50 8.43 -3.14 4.17
C TYR A 50 8.18 -2.99 2.68
N GLU A 51 9.10 -3.49 1.88
CA GLU A 51 8.89 -3.79 0.47
C GLU A 51 8.60 -5.28 0.34
N LEU A 52 7.49 -5.62 -0.32
CA LEU A 52 6.98 -6.97 -0.49
C LEU A 52 6.91 -7.32 -1.97
N ASP A 53 7.28 -8.55 -2.29
CA ASP A 53 6.96 -9.15 -3.59
C ASP A 53 5.43 -9.35 -3.68
N PRO A 54 4.74 -8.72 -4.63
CA PRO A 54 3.28 -8.78 -4.71
C PRO A 54 2.75 -10.15 -5.16
N SER A 55 3.60 -11.05 -5.65
CA SER A 55 3.20 -12.39 -6.08
C SER A 55 3.11 -13.40 -4.94
N ASN A 56 3.83 -13.16 -3.83
CA ASN A 56 3.95 -14.13 -2.73
C ASN A 56 4.05 -13.52 -1.33
N GLY A 57 4.20 -12.20 -1.19
CA GLY A 57 4.29 -11.51 0.10
C GLY A 57 5.67 -11.52 0.77
N SER A 58 6.70 -12.08 0.14
CA SER A 58 8.04 -12.10 0.71
C SER A 58 8.61 -10.69 0.88
N VAL A 59 9.24 -10.44 2.03
CA VAL A 59 9.92 -9.17 2.32
C VAL A 59 11.21 -9.10 1.50
N GLN A 60 11.25 -8.16 0.55
CA GLN A 60 12.41 -7.88 -0.30
C GLN A 60 13.38 -6.89 0.38
N SER A 61 12.82 -5.93 1.13
CA SER A 61 13.56 -4.92 1.87
C SER A 61 12.75 -4.41 3.04
N SER A 62 13.41 -3.89 4.07
CA SER A 62 12.74 -3.17 5.15
C SER A 62 13.66 -2.13 5.80
N PHE A 63 13.05 -1.09 6.37
CA PHE A 63 13.78 -0.08 7.12
C PHE A 63 12.93 0.51 8.25
N PHE A 64 13.60 0.98 9.30
CA PHE A 64 12.96 1.65 10.42
C PHE A 64 12.61 3.10 10.06
N PHE A 65 11.41 3.53 10.42
CA PHE A 65 10.92 4.89 10.30
C PHE A 65 11.07 5.62 11.66
N PRO A 66 12.10 6.46 11.83
CA PRO A 66 12.44 7.03 13.14
C PRO A 66 11.60 8.23 13.55
N TYR A 67 10.56 8.55 12.77
CA TYR A 67 9.81 9.80 12.92
C TYR A 67 8.46 9.62 13.59
N GLY A 68 8.20 8.49 14.25
CA GLY A 68 6.99 8.23 15.03
C GLY A 68 6.17 7.06 14.48
N VAL A 69 4.84 7.18 14.59
CA VAL A 69 3.90 6.16 14.13
C VAL A 69 3.53 6.43 12.66
N PRO A 70 3.97 5.60 11.71
CA PRO A 70 3.48 5.69 10.34
C PRO A 70 2.03 5.23 10.28
N SER A 71 1.25 5.78 9.35
CA SER A 71 -0.17 5.49 9.21
C SER A 71 -0.50 5.14 7.76
N GLY A 72 -0.64 6.14 6.89
CA GLY A 72 -0.86 5.97 5.45
C GLY A 72 0.44 6.02 4.64
N MET A 73 0.38 5.47 3.42
CA MET A 73 1.49 5.51 2.48
C MET A 73 0.99 5.69 1.04
N ALA A 74 1.76 6.37 0.20
CA ALA A 74 1.52 6.49 -1.23
C ALA A 74 2.83 6.46 -2.02
N ILE A 75 2.76 6.04 -3.29
CA ILE A 75 3.90 6.06 -4.22
C ILE A 75 3.63 7.04 -5.35
N SER A 76 4.63 7.83 -5.68
CA SER A 76 4.65 8.68 -6.89
C SER A 76 6.02 8.56 -7.55
N GLY A 77 6.06 7.94 -8.72
CA GLY A 77 7.31 7.64 -9.42
C GLY A 77 8.26 6.80 -8.56
N ALA A 78 9.48 7.33 -8.34
CA ALA A 78 10.51 6.68 -7.52
C ALA A 78 10.48 7.09 -6.03
N SER A 79 9.37 7.69 -5.57
CA SER A 79 9.25 8.19 -4.20
C SER A 79 8.08 7.57 -3.43
N LEU A 80 8.41 7.13 -2.22
CA LEU A 80 7.48 6.75 -1.16
C LEU A 80 7.12 7.99 -0.34
N HIS A 81 5.84 8.16 -0.03
CA HIS A 81 5.31 9.21 0.82
C HIS A 81 4.65 8.54 2.02
N ILE A 82 5.23 8.69 3.19
CA ILE A 82 4.79 8.05 4.43
C ILE A 82 4.16 9.12 5.31
N LEU A 83 2.88 8.94 5.65
CA LEU A 83 2.16 9.83 6.55
C LEU A 83 2.42 9.41 8.00
N ARG A 84 2.92 10.35 8.79
CA ARG A 84 2.80 10.30 10.25
C ARG A 84 1.57 11.11 10.66
N ALA A 85 0.60 10.44 11.27
CA ALA A 85 -0.58 11.08 11.82
C ALA A 85 -0.51 11.03 13.35
N ASP A 86 -0.46 12.19 14.01
CA ASP A 86 -0.46 12.27 15.46
C ASP A 86 -1.92 12.32 15.96
N ALA A 87 -2.36 11.25 16.62
CA ALA A 87 -3.74 11.13 17.11
C ALA A 87 -4.14 12.32 18.00
N GLY A 88 -5.29 12.93 17.70
CA GLY A 88 -5.82 14.05 18.48
C GLY A 88 -5.17 15.41 18.20
N THR A 89 -4.30 15.51 17.20
CA THR A 89 -3.74 16.79 16.74
C THR A 89 -4.15 17.07 15.30
N TYR A 90 -4.12 18.35 14.92
CA TYR A 90 -4.24 18.73 13.51
C TYR A 90 -2.94 18.48 12.75
N TYR A 91 -1.81 18.29 13.43
CA TYR A 91 -0.50 18.14 12.81
C TYR A 91 -0.31 16.74 12.22
N GLY A 92 0.16 16.71 10.98
CA GLY A 92 0.65 15.52 10.34
C GLY A 92 1.84 15.87 9.46
N TYR A 93 2.71 14.90 9.25
CA TYR A 93 3.90 15.10 8.44
C TYR A 93 3.97 14.01 7.39
N VAL A 94 4.27 14.40 6.15
CA VAL A 94 4.54 13.47 5.06
C VAL A 94 6.04 13.40 4.86
N TYR A 95 6.61 12.23 5.11
CA TYR A 95 8.02 11.96 4.91
C TYR A 95 8.21 11.30 3.56
N ARG A 96 9.10 11.87 2.75
CA ARG A 96 9.43 11.39 1.43
C ARG A 96 10.71 10.57 1.48
N TYR A 97 10.64 9.37 0.95
CA TYR A 97 11.76 8.46 0.77
C TYR A 97 11.90 8.07 -0.70
N SER A 98 13.08 7.67 -1.14
CA SER A 98 13.22 6.91 -2.38
C SER A 98 12.70 5.49 -2.18
N THR A 99 12.33 4.80 -3.26
CA THR A 99 12.05 3.36 -3.23
C THR A 99 13.26 2.49 -2.86
N ALA A 100 14.45 3.08 -2.72
CA ALA A 100 15.63 2.42 -2.15
C ALA A 100 15.76 2.62 -0.63
N GLY A 101 14.73 3.19 0.04
CA GLY A 101 14.72 3.41 1.49
C GLY A 101 15.55 4.62 1.96
N VAL A 102 15.91 5.53 1.05
CA VAL A 102 16.71 6.72 1.39
C VAL A 102 15.79 7.91 1.68
N TYR A 103 15.89 8.50 2.88
CA TYR A 103 15.15 9.70 3.25
C TYR A 103 15.50 10.89 2.33
N GLN A 104 14.48 11.64 1.90
CA GLN A 104 14.63 12.76 0.97
C GLN A 104 14.18 14.09 1.59
N SER A 105 12.97 14.16 2.14
CA SER A 105 12.39 15.40 2.66
C SER A 105 11.17 15.15 3.54
N VAL A 106 10.68 16.20 4.20
CA VAL A 106 9.42 16.20 4.98
C VAL A 106 8.57 17.40 4.59
N TYR A 107 7.25 17.20 4.59
CA TYR A 107 6.24 18.22 4.35
C TYR A 107 5.23 18.22 5.51
N ASP A 108 4.77 19.39 5.91
CA ASP A 108 3.61 19.50 6.80
C ASP A 108 2.34 19.14 6.00
N SER A 109 1.48 18.31 6.57
CA SER A 109 0.23 17.90 5.94
C SER A 109 -0.91 18.91 6.14
N THR A 110 -0.69 19.99 6.89
CA THR A 110 -1.75 20.94 7.29
C THR A 110 -1.99 22.12 6.36
N CYS A 111 -1.13 22.33 5.35
CA CYS A 111 -1.23 23.42 4.36
C CYS A 111 -1.29 24.83 4.95
#